data_AF-A0A2N1QIM9-F1
#
_entry.id   AF-A0A2N1QIM9-F1
#
_cell.length_a   1.000
_cell.length_b   1.000
_cell.length_c   1.000
_cell.angle_alpha   90.00
_cell.angle_beta   90.00
_cell.angle_gamma   90.00
#
_symmetry.space_group_name_H-M   'P 1'
#
loop_
_entity.id
_entity.type
_entity.pdbx_description
1 polymer ?
#
loop_
_entity_poly.entity_id
_entity_poly.type
_entity_poly.pdbx_seq_one_letter_code
_entity_poly.pdbx_strand_id
1 'polypeptide(L)'
;MKEAIKDLSQKVKKLGIQAVDTAKKGIEKAVSGIENTILEDNLRRRFNYENPYRFEVITHGKSDVLTNLIPKHAKRYDEDDLFVFYGSVHSNGFEKGNIIKDLSDNAEYSIEEIIEVSIPVEFEGKSYTVTGTAVTCKAL
;
A
#
# COMPACT_ATOMS: atom_id res chain seq x y z
N MET A 1 27.60 -5.63 4.60
CA MET A 1 26.43 -4.80 4.25
C MET A 1 25.40 -5.67 3.55
N LYS A 2 24.35 -6.13 4.26
CA LYS A 2 23.18 -6.87 3.73
C LYS A 2 22.11 -7.01 4.84
N GLU A 3 21.52 -5.91 5.30
CA GLU A 3 20.53 -5.97 6.41
C GLU A 3 19.23 -5.17 6.20
N ALA A 4 19.00 -4.52 5.06
CA ALA A 4 17.75 -3.78 4.83
C ALA A 4 16.52 -4.69 4.61
N ILE A 5 16.67 -5.78 3.85
CA ILE A 5 15.54 -6.67 3.49
C ILE A 5 14.90 -7.35 4.72
N LYS A 6 15.61 -7.42 5.85
CA LYS A 6 15.13 -8.11 7.05
C LYS A 6 14.13 -7.29 7.86
N ASP A 7 14.20 -5.97 7.89
CA ASP A 7 13.44 -5.20 8.87
C ASP A 7 11.95 -5.08 8.49
N LEU A 8 11.64 -4.48 7.34
CA LEU A 8 10.25 -4.34 6.88
C LEU A 8 9.56 -5.70 6.67
N SER A 9 10.24 -6.68 6.08
CA SER A 9 9.69 -8.02 5.89
C SER A 9 9.36 -8.71 7.22
N GLN A 10 10.13 -8.46 8.29
CA GLN A 10 9.85 -8.99 9.63
C GLN A 10 8.70 -8.23 10.30
N LYS A 11 8.65 -6.90 10.18
CA LYS A 11 7.54 -6.07 10.71
C LYS A 11 6.21 -6.48 10.11
N VAL A 12 6.15 -6.58 8.78
CA VAL A 12 4.96 -7.02 8.03
C VAL A 12 4.51 -8.42 8.48
N LYS A 13 5.45 -9.37 8.67
CA LYS A 13 5.14 -10.71 9.20
C LYS A 13 4.59 -10.69 10.63
N LYS A 14 5.11 -9.84 11.52
CA LYS A 14 4.61 -9.70 12.90
C LYS A 14 3.17 -9.19 12.93
N LEU A 15 2.79 -8.35 11.97
CA LEU A 15 1.44 -7.81 11.81
C LEU A 15 0.47 -8.78 11.11
N GLY A 16 0.89 -10.02 10.84
CA GLY A 16 0.09 -11.02 10.14
C GLY A 16 -0.07 -10.77 8.65
N ILE A 17 0.70 -9.84 8.09
CA ILE A 17 0.69 -9.51 6.66
C ILE A 17 1.71 -10.42 5.93
N GLN A 18 1.32 -10.96 4.78
CA GLN A 18 2.22 -11.78 3.97
C GLN A 18 3.01 -10.92 2.99
N ALA A 19 4.32 -10.81 3.18
CA ALA A 19 5.21 -10.20 2.19
C ALA A 19 5.23 -11.04 0.90
N VAL A 20 5.06 -10.40 -0.25
CA VAL A 20 5.09 -11.05 -1.55
C VAL A 20 6.49 -10.91 -2.13
N ASP A 21 7.21 -12.03 -2.30
CA ASP A 21 8.45 -12.04 -3.07
C ASP A 21 8.12 -11.73 -4.54
N THR A 22 8.41 -10.50 -4.96
CA THR A 22 8.11 -9.95 -6.29
C THR A 22 8.77 -10.76 -7.42
N ALA A 23 9.77 -11.59 -7.10
CA ALA A 23 10.48 -12.46 -8.05
C ALA A 23 9.64 -13.62 -8.61
N LYS A 24 8.44 -13.93 -8.06
CA LYS A 24 7.67 -15.14 -8.44
C LYS A 24 6.31 -14.92 -9.10
N LYS A 25 5.78 -13.70 -9.23
CA LYS A 25 4.41 -13.47 -9.75
C LYS A 25 4.36 -12.93 -11.18
N GLY A 26 5.18 -13.48 -12.08
CA GLY A 26 5.09 -13.20 -13.52
C GLY A 26 3.94 -13.90 -14.25
N ILE A 27 3.15 -14.74 -13.57
CA ILE A 27 2.18 -15.63 -14.23
C ILE A 27 0.95 -15.72 -13.33
N GLU A 28 -0.13 -15.04 -13.71
CA GLU A 28 -1.56 -15.37 -13.45
C GLU A 28 -2.44 -14.11 -13.45
N LYS A 29 -2.63 -13.44 -14.60
CA LYS A 29 -3.80 -12.55 -14.80
C LYS A 29 -3.94 -12.17 -16.27
N ALA A 30 -4.59 -13.03 -17.06
CA ALA A 30 -4.99 -12.67 -18.43
C ALA A 30 -6.38 -13.20 -18.87
N VAL A 31 -7.20 -13.81 -17.99
CA VAL A 31 -8.43 -14.51 -18.44
C VAL A 31 -9.72 -14.11 -17.69
N SER A 32 -9.78 -13.01 -16.95
CA SER A 32 -10.97 -12.73 -16.10
C SER A 32 -11.28 -11.24 -15.95
N GLY A 33 -11.57 -10.55 -17.06
CA GLY A 33 -11.46 -9.09 -17.19
C GLY A 33 -12.63 -8.20 -16.75
N ILE A 34 -13.80 -8.71 -16.35
CA ILE A 34 -14.95 -7.85 -15.95
C ILE A 34 -15.40 -8.14 -14.51
N GLU A 35 -15.69 -9.39 -14.18
CA GLU A 35 -16.12 -9.77 -12.82
C GLU A 35 -15.02 -9.50 -11.78
N ASN A 36 -13.75 -9.71 -12.14
CA ASN A 36 -12.64 -9.35 -11.24
C ASN A 36 -12.51 -7.83 -11.08
N THR A 37 -12.87 -7.04 -12.08
CA THR A 37 -12.76 -5.57 -11.98
C THR A 37 -13.81 -5.01 -11.03
N ILE A 38 -15.04 -5.54 -11.08
CA ILE A 38 -16.11 -5.16 -10.13
C ILE A 38 -15.76 -5.64 -8.72
N LEU A 39 -15.32 -6.89 -8.59
CA LEU A 39 -14.89 -7.44 -7.31
C LEU A 39 -13.71 -6.64 -6.73
N GLU A 40 -12.71 -6.31 -7.55
CA GLU A 40 -11.55 -5.52 -7.15
C GLU A 40 -11.94 -4.11 -6.70
N ASP A 41 -12.89 -3.45 -7.37
CA ASP A 41 -13.39 -2.16 -6.93
C ASP A 41 -14.14 -2.27 -5.59
N ASN A 42 -14.97 -3.30 -5.41
CA ASN A 42 -15.67 -3.54 -4.15
C ASN A 42 -14.69 -3.82 -3.00
N LEU A 43 -13.66 -4.63 -3.24
CA LEU A 43 -12.62 -4.93 -2.25
C LEU A 43 -11.80 -3.68 -1.90
N ARG A 44 -11.47 -2.84 -2.89
CA ARG A 44 -10.82 -1.54 -2.66
C ARG A 44 -11.70 -0.61 -1.82
N ARG A 45 -12.99 -0.48 -2.16
CA ARG A 45 -13.93 0.34 -1.39
C ARG A 45 -14.07 -0.17 0.04
N ARG A 46 -14.12 -1.49 0.22
CA ARG A 46 -14.19 -2.11 1.53
C ARG A 46 -12.93 -1.83 2.35
N PHE A 47 -11.75 -2.01 1.76
CA PHE A 47 -10.48 -1.65 2.37
C PHE A 47 -10.46 -0.17 2.79
N ASN A 48 -10.89 0.73 1.91
CA ASN A 48 -10.93 2.16 2.22
C ASN A 48 -11.94 2.51 3.33
N TYR A 49 -13.07 1.79 3.40
CA TYR A 49 -14.07 1.96 4.44
C TYR A 49 -13.53 1.54 5.82
N GLU A 50 -12.77 0.44 5.87
CA GLU A 50 -12.12 -0.04 7.09
C GLU A 50 -10.93 0.84 7.50
N ASN A 51 -10.35 1.58 6.56
CA ASN A 51 -9.15 2.39 6.77
C ASN A 51 -9.42 3.85 6.32
N PRO A 52 -10.05 4.68 7.18
CA PRO A 52 -10.53 6.01 6.79
C PRO A 52 -9.43 7.06 6.63
N TYR A 53 -8.21 6.79 7.11
CA TYR A 53 -7.07 7.70 7.01
C TYR A 53 -6.70 7.96 5.56
N ARG A 54 -6.54 9.25 5.22
CA ARG A 54 -6.26 9.71 3.87
C ARG A 54 -4.88 10.32 3.82
N PHE A 55 -4.13 9.93 2.80
CA PHE A 55 -2.77 10.37 2.60
C PHE A 55 -2.61 10.96 1.20
N GLU A 56 -1.90 12.07 1.14
CA GLU A 56 -1.40 12.64 -0.11
C GLU A 56 0.03 12.13 -0.32
N VAL A 57 0.37 11.72 -1.54
CA VAL A 57 1.72 11.25 -1.87
C VAL A 57 2.36 12.25 -2.81
N ILE A 58 3.39 12.93 -2.33
CA ILE A 58 4.12 13.97 -3.05
C ILE A 58 5.36 13.31 -3.65
N THR A 59 5.38 13.21 -4.98
CA THR A 59 6.52 12.65 -5.73
C THR A 59 7.49 13.75 -6.15
N HIS A 60 8.79 13.57 -5.90
CA HIS A 60 9.81 14.50 -6.40
C HIS A 60 10.01 14.30 -7.91
N GLY A 61 9.83 15.35 -8.71
CA GLY A 61 10.23 15.37 -10.12
C GLY A 61 9.14 15.12 -11.17
N LYS A 62 7.90 14.83 -10.78
CA LYS A 62 6.75 14.85 -11.71
C LYS A 62 5.84 16.02 -11.37
N SER A 63 5.95 17.08 -12.17
CA SER A 63 5.00 18.19 -12.23
C SER A 63 3.70 17.73 -12.88
N ASP A 64 3.00 16.78 -12.26
CA ASP A 64 1.69 16.34 -12.72
C ASP A 64 0.70 16.63 -11.60
N VAL A 65 0.25 17.89 -11.58
CA VAL A 65 -0.67 18.47 -10.59
C VAL A 65 -1.90 17.58 -10.36
N LEU A 66 -2.28 16.77 -11.36
CA LEU A 66 -3.45 15.89 -11.31
C LEU A 66 -3.23 14.57 -10.55
N THR A 67 -2.01 14.02 -10.51
CA THR A 67 -1.76 12.73 -9.82
C THR A 67 -1.55 12.90 -8.32
N ASN A 68 -1.09 14.07 -7.88
CA ASN A 68 -0.93 14.40 -6.46
C ASN A 68 -2.25 14.72 -5.74
N LEU A 69 -3.36 14.92 -6.48
CA LEU A 69 -4.61 15.41 -5.91
C LEU A 69 -5.55 14.34 -5.35
N ILE A 70 -5.34 13.05 -5.65
CA ILE A 70 -6.28 12.00 -5.20
C ILE A 70 -5.76 11.41 -3.88
N PRO A 71 -6.43 11.66 -2.74
CA PRO A 71 -6.03 11.08 -1.48
C PRO A 71 -6.12 9.56 -1.56
N LYS A 72 -5.07 8.89 -1.11
CA LYS A 72 -5.04 7.42 -1.00
C LYS A 72 -5.39 7.04 0.43
N HIS A 73 -6.19 5.99 0.56
CA HIS A 73 -6.48 5.39 1.86
C HIS A 73 -5.38 4.41 2.23
N ALA A 74 -4.99 4.42 3.50
CA ALA A 74 -4.03 3.45 4.02
C ALA A 74 -4.43 2.96 5.40
N LYS A 75 -4.09 1.71 5.68
CA LYS A 75 -4.06 1.19 7.04
C LYS A 75 -2.81 1.72 7.72
N ARG A 76 -2.98 2.44 8.82
CA ARG A 76 -1.92 3.01 9.64
C ARG A 76 -1.58 2.04 10.78
N TYR A 77 -0.29 1.76 10.96
CA TYR A 77 0.24 1.01 12.09
C TYR A 77 1.14 1.94 12.89
N ASP A 78 0.54 2.64 13.86
CA ASP A 78 1.16 3.74 14.62
C ASP A 78 2.45 3.36 15.33
N GLU A 79 2.60 2.09 15.74
CA GLU A 79 3.77 1.64 16.49
C GLU A 79 5.05 1.55 15.63
N ASP A 80 4.93 1.57 14.30
CA ASP A 80 6.01 1.19 13.39
C ASP A 80 6.25 2.18 12.23
N ASP A 81 5.58 3.33 12.22
CA ASP A 81 5.55 4.28 11.09
C ASP A 81 5.29 3.57 9.75
N LEU A 82 4.42 2.57 9.79
CA LEU A 82 4.11 1.68 8.69
C LEU A 82 2.72 1.98 8.15
N PHE A 83 2.65 2.21 6.84
CA PHE A 83 1.41 2.44 6.12
C PHE A 83 1.21 1.36 5.06
N VAL A 84 0.02 0.80 5.00
CA VAL A 84 -0.35 -0.19 3.98
C VAL A 84 -1.44 0.36 3.09
N PHE A 85 -1.13 0.51 1.81
CA PHE A 85 -2.01 1.00 0.77
C PHE A 85 -2.57 -0.15 -0.05
N TYR A 86 -3.79 0.00 -0.55
CA TYR A 86 -4.33 -0.93 -1.54
C TYR A 86 -3.58 -0.83 -2.87
N GLY A 87 -3.36 -1.96 -3.55
CA GLY A 87 -2.71 -2.01 -4.86
C GLY A 87 -1.23 -2.40 -4.82
N SER A 88 -0.68 -2.78 -5.97
CA SER A 88 0.74 -3.15 -6.14
C SER A 88 1.64 -1.92 -6.10
N VAL A 89 2.93 -2.14 -5.84
CA VAL A 89 3.96 -1.08 -5.85
C VAL A 89 3.94 -0.33 -7.18
N HIS A 90 3.82 -1.07 -8.28
CA HIS A 90 3.75 -0.52 -9.63
C HIS A 90 2.50 0.35 -9.84
N SER A 91 1.33 -0.09 -9.36
CA SER A 91 0.08 0.68 -9.50
C SER A 91 0.06 1.96 -8.65
N ASN A 92 0.76 1.94 -7.51
CA ASN A 92 0.84 3.08 -6.61
C ASN A 92 1.89 4.11 -7.03
N GLY A 93 2.91 3.71 -7.79
CA GLY A 93 3.97 4.61 -8.26
C GLY A 93 4.82 5.18 -7.12
N PHE A 94 4.92 4.45 -6.00
CA PHE A 94 5.69 4.89 -4.84
C PHE A 94 7.17 4.62 -5.06
N GLU A 95 8.00 5.57 -4.66
CA GLU A 95 9.45 5.52 -4.73
C GLU A 95 10.03 5.95 -3.38
N LYS A 96 11.21 5.41 -3.04
CA LYS A 96 11.93 5.83 -1.84
C LYS A 96 12.23 7.33 -1.91
N GLY A 97 12.02 8.04 -0.82
CA GLY A 97 12.16 9.49 -0.74
C GLY A 97 10.90 10.28 -1.11
N ASN A 98 9.85 9.65 -1.66
CA ASN A 98 8.55 10.32 -1.77
C ASN A 98 8.03 10.71 -0.38
N ILE A 99 7.26 11.79 -0.31
CA ILE A 99 6.64 12.25 0.94
C ILE A 99 5.21 11.77 0.98
N ILE A 100 4.82 11.18 2.11
CA ILE A 100 3.44 10.85 2.45
C ILE A 100 2.98 11.87 3.47
N LYS A 101 1.91 12.58 3.16
CA LYS A 101 1.28 13.54 4.05
C LYS A 101 -0.05 13.00 4.55
N ASP A 102 -0.18 12.85 5.86
CA ASP A 102 -1.45 12.50 6.49
C ASP A 102 -2.36 13.73 6.50
N LEU A 103 -3.53 13.63 5.88
CA LEU A 103 -4.47 14.76 5.76
C LEU A 103 -5.29 15.00 7.04
N SER A 104 -5.20 14.12 8.03
CA SER A 104 -5.90 14.28 9.31
C SER A 104 -5.21 15.28 10.24
N ASP A 105 -3.88 15.26 10.28
CA ASP A 105 -3.05 16.08 11.16
C ASP A 105 -1.99 16.93 10.41
N ASN A 106 -1.91 16.79 9.08
CA ASN A 106 -0.89 17.38 8.21
C ASN A 106 0.55 16.90 8.53
N ALA A 107 0.72 15.77 9.21
CA ALA A 107 2.04 15.19 9.44
C ALA A 107 2.65 14.69 8.12
N GLU A 108 3.95 14.93 7.93
CA GLU A 108 4.69 14.53 6.73
C GLU A 108 5.71 13.44 7.09
N TYR A 109 5.79 12.43 6.23
CA TYR A 109 6.68 11.29 6.40
C TYR A 109 7.41 11.00 5.09
N SER A 110 8.71 10.72 5.14
CA SER A 110 9.47 10.29 3.96
C SER A 110 9.51 8.77 3.86
N ILE A 111 9.22 8.21 2.69
CA ILE A 111 9.26 6.77 2.45
C ILE A 111 10.70 6.27 2.46
N GLU A 112 11.02 5.34 3.37
CA GLU A 112 12.34 4.71 3.47
C GLU A 112 12.40 3.37 2.74
N GLU A 113 11.38 2.53 2.91
CA GLU A 113 11.28 1.23 2.28
C GLU A 113 9.87 0.94 1.77
N ILE A 114 9.80 0.09 0.74
CA ILE A 114 8.57 -0.27 0.04
C ILE A 114 8.61 -1.77 -0.21
N ILE A 115 7.53 -2.46 0.13
CA ILE A 115 7.36 -3.88 -0.18
C ILE A 115 5.93 -4.16 -0.64
N GLU A 116 5.77 -5.10 -1.56
CA GLU A 116 4.46 -5.61 -1.93
C GLU A 116 3.99 -6.64 -0.88
N VAL A 117 2.75 -6.51 -0.48
CA VAL A 117 2.14 -7.37 0.55
C VAL A 117 0.82 -7.94 0.08
N SER A 118 0.39 -9.02 0.73
CA SER A 118 -0.94 -9.60 0.60
C SER A 118 -1.70 -9.37 1.88
N ILE A 119 -2.85 -8.69 1.76
CA ILE A 119 -3.73 -8.34 2.88
C ILE A 119 -5.07 -9.06 2.71
N PRO A 120 -5.62 -9.65 3.78
CA PRO A 120 -6.97 -10.20 3.75
C PRO A 120 -7.99 -9.04 3.83
N VAL A 121 -9.04 -9.11 3.01
CA VAL A 121 -10.20 -8.22 3.04
C VAL A 121 -11.46 -9.08 3.06
N GLU A 122 -12.35 -8.83 4.02
CA GLU A 122 -13.61 -9.56 4.12
C GLU A 122 -14.71 -8.86 3.31
N PHE A 123 -15.35 -9.60 2.42
CA PHE A 123 -16.46 -9.12 1.61
C PHE A 123 -17.54 -10.20 1.50
N GLU A 124 -18.79 -9.86 1.83
CA GLU A 124 -19.93 -10.79 1.82
C GLU A 124 -19.69 -12.09 2.62
N GLY A 125 -19.01 -12.00 3.76
CA GLY A 125 -18.70 -13.15 4.62
C GLY A 125 -17.62 -14.08 4.05
N LYS A 126 -16.89 -13.66 3.01
CA LYS A 126 -15.73 -14.37 2.45
C LYS A 126 -14.46 -13.53 2.61
N SER A 127 -13.37 -14.18 2.99
CA SER A 127 -12.05 -13.54 3.04
C SER A 127 -11.35 -13.64 1.69
N TYR A 128 -11.00 -12.50 1.11
CA TYR A 128 -10.24 -12.38 -0.14
C TYR A 128 -8.84 -11.87 0.15
N THR A 129 -7.83 -12.44 -0.51
CA THR A 129 -6.45 -11.94 -0.43
C THR A 129 -6.22 -10.94 -1.55
N VAL A 130 -5.93 -9.69 -1.21
CA VAL A 130 -5.65 -8.63 -2.18
C VAL A 130 -4.22 -8.13 -2.06
N THR A 131 -3.68 -7.61 -3.17
CA THR A 131 -2.36 -7.00 -3.20
C THR A 131 -2.40 -5.61 -2.57
N GLY A 132 -1.45 -5.35 -1.67
CA GLY A 132 -1.21 -4.05 -1.09
C GLY A 132 0.26 -3.65 -1.21
N THR A 133 0.54 -2.39 -0.89
CA THR A 133 1.88 -1.83 -0.83
C THR A 133 2.12 -1.36 0.59
N ALA A 134 3.06 -1.98 1.29
CA ALA A 134 3.48 -1.57 2.61
C ALA A 134 4.71 -0.68 2.49
N VAL A 135 4.68 0.45 3.19
CA VAL A 135 5.77 1.42 3.22
C VAL A 135 6.12 1.74 4.67
N THR A 136 7.40 1.65 5.01
CA THR A 136 7.91 2.27 6.22
C THR A 136 8.36 3.67 5.90
N CYS A 137 7.99 4.58 6.79
CA CYS A 137 8.35 5.97 6.65
C CYS A 137 9.10 6.46 7.87
N LYS A 138 9.70 7.63 7.71
CA LYS A 138 10.31 8.40 8.78
C LYS A 138 9.65 9.77 8.84
N ALA A 139 9.21 10.19 10.02
CA ALA A 139 8.65 11.52 10.23
C ALA A 139 9.66 12.63 9.83
N LEU A 140 9.14 13.69 9.21
CA LEU A 140 9.89 14.88 8.78
C LEU A 140 9.78 16.04 9.77
#